data_AF-A0A0H5D722-F1
#
_entry.id   AF-A0A0H5D722-F1
#
_cell.length_a   1.000
_cell.length_b   1.000
_cell.length_c   1.000
_cell.angle_alpha   90.00
_cell.angle_beta   90.00
_cell.angle_gamma   90.00
#
_symmetry.space_group_name_H-M   'P 1'
#
loop_
_entity.id
_entity.type
_entity.pdbx_description
1 polymer ?
#
loop_
_entity_poly.entity_id
_entity_poly.type
_entity_poly.pdbx_seq_one_letter_code
_entity_poly.pdbx_strand_id
1 'polypeptide(L)'
;MTARTTASLWSAVVTAGSVVIVLIALNTAAGVINLGNSNYEVEFIDTPVLGASLLLVPLLGLAAHRSVPIALLGLVGLVVPLVFGAWEAVRRYKESEWGDGLEVLGYVIPIGIGTLGLVAVWIGELIGRRAATLTH
;
A
#
# COMPACT_ATOMS: atom_id res chain seq x y z
N MET A 1 6.17 -1.48 27.57
CA MET A 1 5.44 -2.09 26.43
C MET A 1 6.31 -3.22 25.87
N THR A 2 5.76 -4.41 25.63
CA THR A 2 6.59 -5.54 25.14
C THR A 2 6.99 -5.35 23.67
N ALA A 3 8.10 -5.96 23.24
CA ALA A 3 8.54 -5.92 21.84
C ALA A 3 7.45 -6.38 20.86
N ARG A 4 6.67 -7.40 21.25
CA ARG A 4 5.55 -7.91 20.47
C ARG A 4 4.42 -6.87 20.34
N THR A 5 4.05 -6.19 21.43
CA THR A 5 3.01 -5.15 21.40
C THR A 5 3.40 -3.99 20.48
N THR A 6 4.67 -3.56 20.50
CA THR A 6 5.15 -2.51 19.59
C THR A 6 5.11 -2.95 18.12
N ALA A 7 5.50 -4.18 17.81
CA ALA A 7 5.39 -4.73 16.45
C ALA A 7 3.92 -4.78 15.96
N SER A 8 3.01 -5.20 16.84
CA SER A 8 1.58 -5.22 16.56
C SER A 8 1.03 -3.83 16.29
N LEU A 9 1.44 -2.83 17.07
CA LEU A 9 1.01 -1.45 16.87
C LEU A 9 1.42 -0.94 15.48
N TRP A 10 2.69 -1.10 15.10
CA TRP A 10 3.15 -0.68 13.78
C TRP A 10 2.43 -1.39 12.65
N SER A 11 2.23 -2.70 12.78
CA SER A 11 1.51 -3.47 11.76
C SER A 11 0.05 -3.06 11.66
N ALA A 12 -0.61 -2.73 12.79
CA ALA A 12 -1.97 -2.22 12.81
C ALA A 12 -2.06 -0.84 12.14
N VAL A 13 -1.11 0.05 12.40
CA VAL A 13 -1.03 1.37 11.74
C VAL A 13 -0.85 1.22 10.23
N VAL A 14 0.01 0.30 9.79
CA VAL A 14 0.20 0.02 8.36
C VAL A 14 -1.10 -0.48 7.72
N THR A 15 -1.76 -1.47 8.34
CA THR A 15 -3.02 -2.01 7.80
C THR A 15 -4.11 -0.94 7.74
N ALA A 16 -4.35 -0.24 8.85
CA ALA A 16 -5.37 0.80 8.92
C ALA A 16 -5.08 1.95 7.95
N GLY A 17 -3.81 2.39 7.90
CA GLY A 17 -3.36 3.43 6.98
C GLY A 17 -3.56 3.03 5.52
N SER A 18 -3.23 1.79 5.15
CA SER A 18 -3.42 1.30 3.79
C SER A 18 -4.89 1.31 3.37
N VAL A 19 -5.77 0.80 4.24
CA VAL A 19 -7.23 0.84 4.01
C VAL A 19 -7.73 2.27 3.83
N VAL A 20 -7.36 3.18 4.73
CA VAL A 20 -7.77 4.58 4.66
C VAL A 20 -7.29 5.25 3.37
N ILE A 21 -6.02 5.05 3.00
CA ILE A 21 -5.45 5.63 1.77
C ILE A 21 -6.21 5.15 0.53
N VAL A 22 -6.50 3.85 0.44
CA VAL A 22 -7.26 3.29 -0.69
C VAL A 22 -8.68 3.85 -0.76
N LEU A 23 -9.37 3.93 0.39
CA LEU A 23 -10.72 4.48 0.44
C LEU A 23 -10.74 5.96 0.02
N ILE A 24 -9.76 6.75 0.47
CA ILE A 24 -9.63 8.16 0.07
C ILE A 24 -9.36 8.21 -1.44
N ALA A 25 -8.37 7.46 -1.95
CA ALA A 25 -8.01 7.48 -3.37
C ALA A 25 -9.19 7.11 -4.30
N LEU A 26 -10.02 6.15 -3.89
CA LEU A 26 -11.22 5.77 -4.65
C LEU A 26 -12.35 6.79 -4.55
N ASN A 27 -12.40 7.58 -3.48
CA ASN A 27 -13.46 8.57 -3.23
C ASN A 27 -13.09 9.97 -3.75
N THR A 28 -11.80 10.29 -3.88
CA THR A 28 -11.31 11.57 -4.43
C THR A 28 -11.09 11.52 -5.94
N ALA A 29 -11.08 10.33 -6.54
CA ALA A 29 -10.97 10.16 -7.98
C ALA A 29 -12.04 10.96 -8.72
N ALA A 30 -11.62 11.73 -9.72
CA ALA A 30 -12.48 12.73 -10.35
C ALA A 30 -13.59 12.16 -11.26
N GLY A 31 -13.49 10.88 -11.62
CA GLY A 31 -14.41 10.23 -12.56
C GLY A 31 -14.16 10.71 -13.98
N VAL A 32 -15.24 11.00 -14.72
CA VAL A 32 -15.15 11.50 -16.11
C VAL A 32 -15.41 13.00 -16.11
N ILE A 33 -14.40 13.79 -16.49
CA ILE A 33 -14.49 15.26 -16.59
C ILE A 33 -14.49 15.66 -18.07
N ASN A 34 -15.44 16.52 -18.46
CA ASN A 34 -15.46 17.13 -19.80
C ASN A 34 -14.53 18.35 -19.85
N LEU A 35 -13.54 18.32 -20.75
CA LEU A 35 -12.57 19.40 -20.95
C LEU A 35 -12.97 20.38 -22.08
N GLY A 36 -14.11 20.15 -22.74
CA GLY A 36 -14.58 20.90 -23.90
C GLY A 36 -14.09 20.34 -25.23
N ASN A 37 -14.68 20.79 -26.35
CA ASN A 37 -14.31 20.38 -27.71
C ASN A 37 -14.30 18.85 -27.94
N SER A 38 -15.19 18.11 -27.27
CA SER A 38 -15.25 16.64 -27.28
C SER A 38 -14.07 15.92 -26.60
N ASN A 39 -13.25 16.63 -25.83
CA ASN A 39 -12.18 16.04 -25.01
C ASN A 39 -12.67 15.73 -23.60
N TYR A 40 -12.22 14.61 -23.05
CA TYR A 40 -12.56 14.14 -21.72
C TYR A 40 -11.30 13.68 -20.98
N GLU A 41 -11.27 13.88 -19.66
CA GLU A 41 -10.30 13.31 -18.74
C GLU A 41 -11.00 12.26 -17.88
N VAL A 42 -10.34 11.13 -17.64
CA VAL A 42 -10.92 10.00 -16.91
C VAL A 42 -9.96 9.58 -15.80
N GLU A 43 -10.45 9.58 -14.56
CA GLU A 43 -9.71 9.15 -13.38
C GLU A 43 -10.64 8.39 -12.42
N PHE A 44 -10.52 7.05 -12.36
CA PHE A 44 -11.31 6.22 -11.43
C PHE A 44 -10.58 5.83 -10.14
N ILE A 45 -9.31 6.22 -10.01
CA ILE A 45 -8.53 6.13 -8.78
C ILE A 45 -7.50 7.27 -8.75
N ASP A 46 -7.47 8.01 -7.65
CA ASP A 46 -6.49 9.07 -7.43
C ASP A 46 -5.12 8.46 -7.14
N THR A 47 -4.28 8.45 -8.18
CA THR A 47 -2.96 7.82 -8.14
C THR A 47 -2.00 8.55 -7.19
N PRO A 48 -1.95 9.89 -7.16
CA PRO A 48 -1.17 10.63 -6.16
C PRO A 48 -1.52 10.25 -4.71
N VAL A 49 -2.81 10.17 -4.36
CA VAL A 49 -3.24 9.76 -3.01
C VAL A 49 -2.83 8.32 -2.74
N LEU A 50 -3.03 7.42 -3.70
CA LEU A 50 -2.60 6.01 -3.57
C LEU A 50 -1.09 5.91 -3.31
N GLY A 51 -0.29 6.79 -3.91
CA GLY A 51 1.17 6.90 -3.72
C GLY A 51 1.58 7.19 -2.27
N ALA A 52 0.71 7.78 -1.43
CA ALA A 52 0.98 8.00 -0.01
C ALA A 52 1.25 6.71 0.76
N SER A 53 0.81 5.55 0.25
CA SER A 53 1.09 4.24 0.84
C SER A 53 2.58 3.90 0.92
N LEU A 54 3.44 4.55 0.12
CA LEU A 54 4.91 4.46 0.26
C LEU A 54 5.40 4.87 1.65
N LEU A 55 4.71 5.80 2.32
CA LEU A 55 5.07 6.27 3.66
C LEU A 55 4.86 5.21 4.74
N LEU A 56 4.06 4.17 4.46
CA LEU A 56 3.81 3.07 5.39
C LEU A 56 4.90 2.00 5.35
N VAL A 57 5.68 1.92 4.27
CA VAL A 57 6.71 0.90 4.06
C VAL A 57 7.76 0.87 5.19
N PRO A 58 8.33 2.01 5.64
CA PRO A 58 9.34 1.99 6.71
C PRO A 58 8.83 1.41 8.04
N LEU A 59 7.53 1.53 8.31
CA LEU A 59 6.92 1.01 9.55
C LEU A 59 6.97 -0.52 9.61
N LEU A 60 6.98 -1.21 8.46
CA LEU A 60 7.19 -2.65 8.39
C LEU A 60 8.60 -3.03 8.85
N GLY A 61 9.61 -2.22 8.53
CA GLY A 61 10.97 -2.41 9.04
C GLY A 61 11.05 -2.20 10.56
N LEU A 62 10.36 -1.19 11.09
CA LEU A 62 10.26 -0.97 12.53
C LEU A 62 9.56 -2.13 13.25
N ALA A 63 8.51 -2.69 12.64
CA ALA A 63 7.84 -3.88 13.15
C ALA A 63 8.78 -5.10 13.11
N ALA A 64 9.49 -5.32 12.00
CA ALA A 64 10.36 -6.48 11.78
C ALA A 64 11.58 -6.48 12.71
N HIS A 65 12.10 -5.30 13.06
CA HIS A 65 13.13 -5.15 14.10
C HIS A 65 12.71 -5.78 15.44
N ARG A 66 11.41 -5.86 15.72
CA ARG A 66 10.87 -6.43 16.96
C ARG A 66 10.29 -7.82 16.77
N SER A 67 9.61 -8.08 15.65
CA SER A 67 9.00 -9.37 15.33
C SER A 67 8.70 -9.49 13.84
N VAL A 68 9.50 -10.30 13.12
CA VAL A 68 9.31 -10.58 11.70
C VAL A 68 7.93 -11.17 11.37
N PRO A 69 7.40 -12.18 12.10
CA PRO A 69 6.09 -12.75 11.78
C PRO A 69 4.96 -11.70 11.81
N ILE A 70 5.02 -10.76 12.76
CA ILE A 70 4.01 -9.71 12.87
C ILE A 70 4.17 -8.69 11.74
N ALA A 71 5.41 -8.33 11.38
CA ALA A 71 5.65 -7.44 10.25
C ALA A 71 5.16 -8.01 8.92
N LEU A 72 5.26 -9.33 8.72
CA LEU A 72 4.70 -10.00 7.54
C LEU A 72 3.17 -9.92 7.50
N LEU A 73 2.49 -10.00 8.66
CA LEU A 73 1.05 -9.74 8.71
C LEU A 73 0.71 -8.28 8.36
N GLY A 74 1.53 -7.33 8.83
CA GLY A 74 1.43 -5.92 8.43
C GLY A 74 1.62 -5.72 6.93
N LEU A 75 2.56 -6.46 6.31
CA LEU A 75 2.78 -6.42 4.86
C LEU A 75 1.55 -6.93 4.10
N VAL A 76 0.93 -8.03 4.54
CA VAL A 76 -0.34 -8.49 3.96
C VAL A 76 -1.41 -7.40 4.11
N GLY A 77 -1.50 -6.77 5.28
CA GLY A 77 -2.40 -5.65 5.54
C GLY A 77 -2.12 -4.39 4.72
N LEU A 78 -0.88 -4.21 4.23
CA LEU A 78 -0.53 -3.15 3.29
C LEU A 78 -0.95 -3.49 1.87
N VAL A 79 -0.64 -4.70 1.39
CA VAL A 79 -0.77 -5.08 -0.02
C VAL A 79 -2.22 -5.39 -0.40
N VAL A 80 -2.97 -6.10 0.46
CA VAL A 80 -4.34 -6.53 0.13
C VAL A 80 -5.26 -5.34 -0.20
N PRO A 81 -5.30 -4.25 0.59
CA PRO A 81 -6.12 -3.10 0.23
C PRO A 81 -5.67 -2.44 -1.08
N LEU A 82 -4.37 -2.35 -1.35
CA LEU A 82 -3.85 -1.76 -2.60
C LEU A 82 -4.24 -2.59 -3.82
N VAL A 83 -4.18 -3.93 -3.72
CA VAL A 83 -4.67 -4.84 -4.77
C VAL A 83 -6.17 -4.66 -5.00
N PHE A 84 -6.94 -4.49 -3.92
CA PHE A 84 -8.37 -4.20 -4.03
C PHE A 84 -8.64 -2.86 -4.71
N GLY A 85 -7.90 -1.79 -4.37
CA GLY A 85 -8.01 -0.49 -5.03
C GLY A 85 -7.72 -0.57 -6.53
N ALA A 86 -6.66 -1.27 -6.93
CA ALA A 86 -6.34 -1.50 -8.35
C ALA A 86 -7.44 -2.31 -9.06
N TRP A 87 -7.95 -3.37 -8.42
CA TRP A 87 -9.06 -4.16 -8.96
C TRP A 87 -10.33 -3.33 -9.18
N GLU A 88 -10.69 -2.51 -8.19
CA GLU A 88 -11.86 -1.64 -8.24
C GLU A 88 -11.73 -0.57 -9.34
N ALA A 89 -10.53 0.00 -9.51
CA ALA A 89 -10.25 0.91 -10.62
C ALA A 89 -10.48 0.23 -11.98
N VAL A 90 -9.88 -0.95 -12.20
CA VAL A 90 -10.07 -1.74 -13.44
C VAL A 90 -11.54 -2.07 -13.67
N ARG A 91 -12.29 -2.41 -12.62
CA ARG A 91 -13.73 -2.67 -12.70
C ARG A 91 -14.51 -1.43 -13.16
N ARG A 92 -14.23 -0.27 -12.58
CA ARG A 92 -14.88 1.01 -12.94
C ARG A 92 -14.64 1.40 -14.39
N TYR A 93 -13.40 1.28 -14.89
CA TYR A 93 -13.07 1.54 -16.30
C TYR A 93 -13.84 0.63 -17.26
N LYS A 94 -13.97 -0.67 -16.92
CA LYS A 94 -14.74 -1.63 -17.73
C LYS A 94 -16.23 -1.31 -17.74
N GLU A 95 -16.80 -0.98 -16.59
CA GLU A 95 -18.24 -0.66 -16.46
C GLU A 95 -18.60 0.66 -17.12
N SER A 96 -17.66 1.60 -17.21
CA SER A 96 -17.88 2.89 -17.85
C SER A 96 -17.57 2.91 -19.34
N GLU A 97 -17.14 1.79 -19.94
CA GLU A 97 -16.71 1.68 -21.35
C GLU A 97 -15.55 2.63 -21.74
N TRP A 98 -14.79 3.11 -20.75
CA TRP A 98 -13.63 4.00 -20.95
C TRP A 98 -12.29 3.25 -20.88
N GLY A 99 -12.32 1.93 -20.79
CA GLY A 99 -11.12 1.11 -20.62
C GLY A 99 -10.49 0.65 -21.94
N ASP A 100 -9.16 0.75 -22.05
CA ASP A 100 -8.36 0.28 -23.19
C ASP A 100 -7.54 -0.99 -22.87
N GLY A 101 -7.64 -1.50 -21.63
CA GLY A 101 -6.94 -2.67 -21.14
C GLY A 101 -5.63 -2.36 -20.41
N LEU A 102 -5.12 -1.13 -20.50
CA LEU A 102 -3.90 -0.71 -19.79
C LEU A 102 -4.14 -0.48 -18.30
N GLU A 103 -5.40 -0.46 -17.83
CA GLU A 103 -5.74 -0.28 -16.42
C GLU A 103 -5.18 -1.40 -15.55
N VAL A 104 -4.94 -2.58 -16.13
CA VAL A 104 -4.29 -3.70 -15.44
C VAL A 104 -2.85 -3.36 -15.03
N LEU A 105 -2.21 -2.39 -15.69
CA LEU A 105 -0.91 -1.87 -15.25
C LEU A 105 -1.01 -1.15 -13.89
N GLY A 106 -2.23 -0.80 -13.44
CA GLY A 106 -2.48 -0.33 -12.07
C GLY A 106 -2.03 -1.32 -10.98
N TYR A 107 -1.92 -2.63 -11.29
CA TYR A 107 -1.37 -3.62 -10.36
C TYR A 107 0.15 -3.50 -10.16
N VAL A 108 0.86 -2.70 -10.96
CA VAL A 108 2.30 -2.43 -10.75
C VAL A 108 2.55 -1.75 -9.41
N ILE A 109 1.64 -0.87 -8.96
CA ILE A 109 1.75 -0.17 -7.67
C ILE A 109 1.74 -1.15 -6.49
N PRO A 110 0.72 -2.01 -6.29
CA PRO A 110 0.71 -2.97 -5.19
C PRO A 110 1.89 -3.96 -5.26
N ILE A 111 2.33 -4.37 -6.46
CA ILE A 111 3.50 -5.25 -6.62
C ILE A 111 4.79 -4.54 -6.17
N GLY A 112 4.99 -3.30 -6.63
CA GLY A 112 6.15 -2.50 -6.28
C GLY A 112 6.21 -2.22 -4.78
N ILE A 113 5.10 -1.80 -4.18
CA ILE A 113 5.00 -1.53 -2.74
C ILE A 113 5.17 -2.81 -1.92
N GLY A 114 4.59 -3.93 -2.34
CA GLY A 114 4.80 -5.22 -1.70
C GLY A 114 6.28 -5.64 -1.69
N THR A 115 6.96 -5.43 -2.81
CA THR A 115 8.41 -5.70 -2.93
C THR A 115 9.22 -4.80 -2.00
N LEU A 116 8.96 -3.49 -1.98
CA LEU A 116 9.62 -2.55 -1.07
C LEU A 116 9.33 -2.89 0.41
N GLY A 117 8.12 -3.34 0.71
CA GLY A 117 7.72 -3.83 2.03
C GLY A 117 8.52 -5.04 2.48
N LEU A 118 8.74 -6.03 1.60
CA LEU A 118 9.61 -7.18 1.88
C LEU A 118 11.05 -6.74 2.16
N VAL A 119 11.59 -5.82 1.36
CA VAL A 119 12.92 -5.26 1.58
C VAL A 119 13.01 -4.56 2.95
N ALA A 120 12.00 -3.77 3.32
CA ALA A 120 11.94 -3.11 4.62
C ALA A 120 11.91 -4.12 5.77
N VAL A 121 11.13 -5.20 5.65
CA VAL A 121 11.09 -6.28 6.65
C VAL A 121 12.47 -6.93 6.80
N TRP A 122 13.14 -7.25 5.69
CA TRP A 122 14.47 -7.86 5.71
C TRP A 122 15.53 -6.96 6.36
N ILE A 123 15.53 -5.66 6.03
CA ILE A 123 16.42 -4.67 6.66
C ILE A 123 16.14 -4.57 8.16
N GLY A 124 14.86 -4.48 8.55
CA GLY A 124 14.44 -4.40 9.95
C GLY A 124 14.91 -5.62 10.76
N GLU A 125 14.76 -6.81 10.20
CA GLU A 125 15.26 -8.05 10.80
C GLU A 125 16.79 -8.04 10.99
N LEU A 126 17.54 -7.63 9.95
CA LEU A 126 19.00 -7.56 10.01
C LEU A 126 19.48 -6.64 11.12
N ILE A 127 18.86 -5.47 11.27
CA ILE A 127 19.17 -4.52 12.33
C ILE A 127 18.82 -5.11 13.70
N GLY A 128 17.64 -5.71 13.83
CA GLY A 128 17.18 -6.33 15.09
C GLY A 128 18.12 -7.43 15.59
N ARG A 129 18.61 -8.30 14.68
CA ARG A 129 19.58 -9.35 15.03
C ARG A 129 20.91 -8.78 15.53
N ARG A 130 21.43 -7.73 14.88
CA ARG A 130 22.69 -7.09 15.28
C ARG A 130 22.60 -6.42 16.65
N ALA A 131 21.45 -5.82 16.97
CA ALA A 131 21.24 -5.23 18.28
C ALA A 131 21.29 -6.29 19.40
N ALA A 132 20.71 -7.48 19.17
CA ALA A 132 20.71 -8.56 20.15
C ALA A 132 22.12 -9.13 20.41
N THR A 133 22.99 -9.18 19.39
CA THR A 133 24.37 -9.67 19.56
C THR A 133 25.28 -8.73 20.34
N LEU A 134 24.95 -7.43 20.44
CA LEU A 134 25.77 -6.44 21.15
C LEU A 134 25.42 -6.33 22.65
N THR A 135 24.31 -6.93 23.07
CA THR A 135 23.81 -6.90 24.45
C THR A 135 24.18 -8.15 25.26
N HIS A 136 24.91 -9.08 24.66
CA HIS A 136 25.44 -10.29 25.28
C HIS A 136 26.98 -10.25 25.27
#